data_AF-A0A2W4UJG6-F1
#
_entry.id   AF-A0A2W4UJG6-F1
#
_cell.length_a   1.000
_cell.length_b   1.000
_cell.length_c   1.000
_cell.angle_alpha   90.00
_cell.angle_beta   90.00
_cell.angle_gamma   90.00
#
_symmetry.space_group_name_H-M   'P 1'
#
loop_
_entity.id
_entity.type
_entity.pdbx_description
1 polymer ?
#
loop_
_entity_poly.entity_id
_entity_poly.type
_entity_poly.pdbx_seq_one_letter_code
_entity_poly.pdbx_strand_id
1 'polypeptide(L)'
;MPLLFATVLWFVATGFVLWLDRLPSTTWPASLVGATVASGFAMAGIIATAPMTGSAAAYAAFACALVLWGWHELSFLMGFVTGPNRLPCPPDARGWRRFRLAAATLIHHEVAMFATVLVIAAATWGQPNQTATLTFVLLFVMRLSAKFNIFAGVPHLSTEMMPDHMRYLASYFRIRPASGFFVLSLTLISVLAAWLGAAALAAEDGLATGYALAFALVVLAFIEHGFLVVPWQDTSLFRWAMASQADVPIANQRQMVDPREAEPTGHSRANGLAALETAGQ
;
A
#
# COMPACT_ATOMS: atom_id res chain seq x y z
N MET A 1 -9.21 20.98 -16.57
CA MET A 1 -7.86 21.11 -15.97
C MET A 1 -7.73 20.41 -14.62
N PRO A 2 -8.64 20.59 -13.62
CA PRO A 2 -8.48 19.97 -12.30
C PRO A 2 -8.33 18.45 -12.32
N LEU A 3 -9.16 17.76 -13.10
CA LEU A 3 -9.11 16.30 -13.22
C LEU A 3 -7.77 15.80 -13.73
N LEU A 4 -7.25 16.40 -14.81
CA LEU A 4 -5.96 16.02 -15.39
C LEU A 4 -4.81 16.27 -14.40
N PHE A 5 -4.83 17.41 -13.71
CA PHE A 5 -3.85 17.71 -12.68
C PHE A 5 -3.88 16.68 -11.54
N ALA A 6 -5.05 16.38 -10.99
CA ALA A 6 -5.21 15.39 -9.92
C ALA A 6 -4.75 14.00 -10.35
N THR A 7 -5.17 13.54 -11.54
CA THR A 7 -4.80 12.23 -12.07
C THR A 7 -3.29 12.13 -12.30
N VAL A 8 -2.68 13.10 -12.99
CA VAL A 8 -1.23 13.09 -13.23
C VAL A 8 -0.46 13.13 -11.92
N LEU A 9 -0.84 14.02 -11.01
CA LEU A 9 -0.16 14.17 -9.73
C LEU A 9 -0.28 12.91 -8.87
N TRP A 10 -1.45 12.24 -8.87
CA TRP A 10 -1.63 10.96 -8.19
C TRP A 10 -0.72 9.87 -8.78
N PHE A 11 -0.70 9.72 -10.11
CA PHE A 11 0.14 8.70 -10.76
C PHE A 11 1.62 8.94 -10.49
N VAL A 12 2.07 10.20 -10.56
CA VAL A 12 3.45 10.58 -10.24
C VAL A 12 3.77 10.33 -8.76
N ALA A 13 2.89 10.74 -7.84
CA ALA A 13 3.10 10.53 -6.41
C ALA A 13 3.17 9.04 -6.07
N THR A 14 2.26 8.23 -6.59
CA THR A 14 2.24 6.78 -6.38
C THR A 14 3.50 6.13 -6.96
N GLY A 15 3.88 6.47 -8.19
CA GLY A 15 5.11 5.96 -8.82
C GLY A 15 6.37 6.36 -8.05
N PHE A 16 6.43 7.59 -7.53
CA PHE A 16 7.55 8.08 -6.74
C PHE A 16 7.70 7.36 -5.40
N VAL A 17 6.58 7.13 -4.69
CA VAL A 17 6.56 6.36 -3.44
C VAL A 17 7.05 4.92 -3.68
N LEU A 18 6.54 4.26 -4.72
CA LEU A 18 6.98 2.90 -5.08
C LEU A 18 8.46 2.86 -5.46
N TRP A 19 8.95 3.86 -6.21
CA TRP A 19 10.35 3.94 -6.58
C TRP A 19 11.26 4.10 -5.35
N LEU A 20 10.89 4.97 -4.39
CA LEU A 20 11.66 5.18 -3.16
C LEU A 20 11.67 3.94 -2.25
N ASP A 21 10.55 3.22 -2.15
CA ASP A 21 10.46 1.97 -1.38
C ASP A 21 11.38 0.87 -1.95
N ARG A 22 11.55 0.85 -3.27
CA ARG A 22 12.42 -0.12 -3.96
C ARG A 22 13.91 0.22 -3.91
N LEU A 23 14.30 1.38 -3.38
CA LEU A 23 15.72 1.69 -3.17
C LEU A 23 16.33 0.77 -2.10
N PRO A 24 17.66 0.58 -2.08
CA PRO A 24 18.33 -0.23 -1.06
C PRO A 24 17.95 0.22 0.35
N SER A 25 17.75 -0.73 1.27
CA SER A 25 17.32 -0.45 2.64
C SER A 25 18.25 0.49 3.42
N THR A 26 19.50 0.63 2.99
CA THR A 26 20.47 1.62 3.50
C THR A 26 20.08 3.07 3.21
N THR A 27 19.29 3.32 2.16
CA THR A 27 18.84 4.66 1.77
C THR A 27 17.50 5.06 2.41
N TRP A 28 16.76 4.11 2.98
CA TRP A 28 15.44 4.35 3.55
C TRP A 28 15.42 5.46 4.62
N PRO A 29 16.39 5.55 5.57
CA PRO A 29 16.41 6.64 6.53
C PRO A 29 16.57 8.01 5.87
N ALA A 30 17.40 8.12 4.83
CA ALA A 30 17.61 9.37 4.10
C ALA A 30 16.34 9.78 3.32
N SER A 31 15.70 8.82 2.64
CA SER A 31 14.43 9.02 1.96
C SER A 31 13.33 9.46 2.92
N LEU A 32 13.27 8.86 4.12
CA LEU A 32 12.31 9.23 5.15
C LEU A 32 12.57 10.62 5.73
N VAL A 33 13.84 10.99 5.96
CA VAL A 33 14.20 12.36 6.39
C VAL A 33 13.77 13.38 5.32
N GLY A 34 14.08 13.12 4.04
CA GLY A 34 13.65 13.97 2.94
C GLY A 34 12.13 14.11 2.86
N ALA A 35 11.40 12.99 2.96
CA ALA A 35 9.94 13.00 2.98
C ALA A 35 9.38 13.72 4.21
N THR A 36 10.03 13.62 5.37
CA THR A 36 9.62 14.33 6.61
C THR A 36 9.80 15.83 6.45
N VAL A 37 10.94 16.28 5.90
CA VAL A 37 11.16 17.70 5.59
C VAL A 37 10.12 18.21 4.59
N ALA A 38 9.87 17.45 3.51
CA ALA A 38 8.83 17.78 2.53
C ALA A 38 7.43 17.86 3.16
N SER A 39 7.11 16.96 4.10
CA SER A 39 5.84 16.98 4.84
C SER A 39 5.68 18.23 5.70
N GLY A 40 6.76 18.73 6.29
CA GLY A 40 6.77 20.00 7.05
C GLY A 40 6.47 21.20 6.14
N PHE A 41 7.10 21.27 4.97
CA PHE A 41 6.80 22.29 3.96
C PHE A 41 5.37 22.17 3.42
N ALA A 42 4.89 20.95 3.20
CA ALA A 42 3.52 20.71 2.76
C ALA A 42 2.50 21.19 3.81
N MET A 43 2.73 20.92 5.11
CA MET A 43 1.89 21.45 6.18
C MET A 43 1.90 22.98 6.22
N ALA A 44 3.07 23.61 6.09
CA ALA A 44 3.17 25.06 5.99
C ALA A 44 2.41 25.60 4.76
N GLY A 45 2.47 24.91 3.63
CA GLY A 45 1.71 25.23 2.42
C GLY A 45 0.20 25.13 2.63
N ILE A 46 -0.30 24.12 3.34
CA ILE A 46 -1.72 24.02 3.72
C ILE A 46 -2.14 25.22 4.56
N ILE A 47 -1.37 25.56 5.60
CA ILE A 47 -1.68 26.69 6.47
C ILE A 47 -1.68 28.01 5.69
N ALA A 48 -0.70 28.21 4.81
CA ALA A 48 -0.58 29.41 4.00
C ALA A 48 -1.70 29.57 2.97
N THR A 49 -2.21 28.45 2.42
CA THR A 49 -3.26 28.44 1.40
C THR A 49 -4.68 28.41 1.98
N ALA A 50 -4.85 28.10 3.27
CA ALA A 50 -6.13 28.04 3.95
C ALA A 50 -6.97 29.35 3.83
N PRO A 51 -6.43 30.56 4.06
CA PRO A 51 -7.20 31.80 3.96
C PRO A 51 -7.49 32.27 2.53
N MET A 52 -6.95 31.60 1.51
CA MET A 52 -6.99 32.06 0.13
C MET A 52 -8.16 31.42 -0.65
N THR A 53 -8.92 32.21 -1.41
CA THR A 53 -10.10 31.73 -2.16
C THR A 53 -9.84 31.37 -3.62
N GLY A 54 -8.64 31.66 -4.14
CA GLY A 54 -8.30 31.46 -5.54
C GLY A 54 -8.09 29.98 -5.92
N SER A 55 -8.31 29.66 -7.19
CA SER A 55 -8.08 28.31 -7.75
C SER A 55 -6.64 27.82 -7.57
N ALA A 56 -5.65 28.70 -7.68
CA ALA A 56 -4.24 28.37 -7.42
C ALA A 56 -4.01 27.85 -5.99
N ALA A 57 -4.71 28.42 -5.00
CA ALA A 57 -4.62 27.97 -3.63
C ALA A 57 -5.23 26.57 -3.43
N ALA A 58 -6.31 26.24 -4.15
CA ALA A 58 -6.88 24.90 -4.14
C ALA A 58 -5.91 23.85 -4.72
N TYR A 59 -5.26 24.14 -5.86
CA TYR A 59 -4.24 23.26 -6.44
C TYR A 59 -3.04 23.06 -5.51
N ALA A 60 -2.54 24.14 -4.91
CA ALA A 60 -1.42 24.07 -3.97
C ALA A 60 -1.77 23.28 -2.71
N ALA A 61 -2.95 23.54 -2.12
CA ALA A 61 -3.46 22.81 -0.95
C ALA A 61 -3.61 21.31 -1.24
N PHE A 62 -4.15 20.95 -2.41
CA PHE A 62 -4.27 19.57 -2.87
C PHE A 62 -2.91 18.88 -3.03
N ALA A 63 -1.95 19.54 -3.68
CA ALA A 63 -0.61 19.00 -3.87
C ALA A 63 0.11 18.78 -2.53
N CYS A 64 -0.02 19.74 -1.60
CA CYS A 64 0.52 19.60 -0.25
C CYS A 64 -0.11 18.42 0.51
N ALA A 65 -1.43 18.24 0.41
CA ALA A 65 -2.12 17.09 1.02
C ALA A 65 -1.61 15.75 0.46
N LEU A 66 -1.32 15.66 -0.85
CA LEU A 66 -0.72 14.46 -1.44
C LEU A 66 0.73 14.21 -0.98
N VAL A 67 1.54 15.25 -0.79
CA VAL A 67 2.90 15.11 -0.23
C VAL A 67 2.85 14.58 1.20
N LEU A 68 1.97 15.12 2.04
CA LEU A 68 1.74 14.62 3.40
C LEU A 68 1.28 13.16 3.40
N TRP A 69 0.38 12.81 2.48
CA TRP A 69 -0.07 11.44 2.32
C TRP A 69 1.07 10.51 1.88
N GLY A 70 1.89 10.95 0.91
CA GLY A 70 3.04 10.19 0.43
C GLY A 70 4.08 9.95 1.52
N TRP A 71 4.28 10.89 2.44
CA TRP A 71 5.12 10.69 3.63
C TRP A 71 4.57 9.59 4.55
N HIS A 72 3.26 9.59 4.82
CA HIS A 72 2.61 8.51 5.59
C HIS A 72 2.78 7.16 4.89
N GLU A 73 2.60 7.12 3.57
CA GLU A 73 2.72 5.89 2.81
C GLU A 73 4.15 5.36 2.79
N LEU A 74 5.14 6.23 2.57
CA LEU A 74 6.55 5.85 2.60
C LEU A 74 6.97 5.33 3.98
N SER A 75 6.52 6.00 5.05
CA SER A 75 6.77 5.59 6.43
C SER A 75 6.18 4.22 6.76
N PHE A 76 5.04 3.90 6.14
CA PHE A 76 4.38 2.61 6.26
C PHE A 76 5.11 1.53 5.46
N LEU A 77 5.38 1.80 4.17
CA LEU A 77 6.04 0.86 3.25
C LEU A 77 7.45 0.48 3.71
N MET A 78 8.23 1.41 4.25
CA MET A 78 9.57 1.13 4.79
C MET A 78 9.55 0.48 6.19
N GLY A 79 8.37 0.21 6.74
CA GLY A 79 8.20 -0.53 8.01
C GLY A 79 8.47 0.28 9.29
N PHE A 80 8.75 1.60 9.20
CA PHE A 80 9.01 2.47 10.35
C PHE A 80 7.76 2.69 11.20
N VAL A 81 6.60 2.88 10.57
CA VAL A 81 5.31 3.10 11.25
C VAL A 81 4.39 1.92 10.95
N THR A 82 4.68 0.78 11.58
CA THR A 82 3.85 -0.43 11.51
C THR A 82 3.32 -0.81 12.89
N GLY A 83 2.29 -1.66 12.92
CA GLY A 83 1.70 -2.18 14.15
C GLY A 83 2.65 -3.07 14.97
N PRO A 84 2.36 -3.32 16.26
CA PRO A 84 3.26 -4.11 17.12
C PRO A 84 3.28 -5.60 16.75
N ASN A 85 2.31 -6.06 15.95
CA ASN A 85 2.27 -7.44 15.48
C ASN A 85 2.84 -7.53 14.05
N ARG A 86 4.00 -8.16 13.90
CA ARG A 86 4.66 -8.45 12.62
C ARG A 86 4.66 -9.95 12.28
N LEU A 87 3.90 -10.75 13.03
CA LEU A 87 3.87 -12.20 12.86
C LEU A 87 2.78 -12.62 11.86
N PRO A 88 3.00 -13.70 11.08
CA PRO A 88 1.97 -14.30 10.22
C PRO A 88 0.69 -14.65 11.01
N CYS A 89 -0.45 -14.67 10.31
CA CYS A 89 -1.73 -14.98 10.95
C CYS A 89 -1.69 -16.39 11.57
N PRO A 90 -1.99 -16.55 12.88
CA PRO A 90 -2.10 -17.87 13.48
C PRO A 90 -3.17 -18.71 12.75
N PRO A 91 -2.93 -20.00 12.48
CA PRO A 91 -3.82 -20.84 11.67
C PRO A 91 -5.22 -21.01 12.29
N ASP A 92 -5.33 -20.89 13.61
CA ASP A 92 -6.56 -20.98 14.39
C ASP A 92 -7.24 -19.61 14.64
N ALA A 93 -6.68 -18.50 14.12
CA ALA A 93 -7.34 -17.20 14.18
C ALA A 93 -8.52 -17.11 13.19
N ARG A 94 -9.75 -17.04 13.73
CA ARG A 94 -10.99 -16.90 12.95
C ARG A 94 -11.77 -15.65 13.37
N GLY A 95 -12.59 -15.13 12.44
CA GLY A 95 -13.54 -14.04 12.69
C GLY A 95 -12.92 -12.80 13.33
N TRP A 96 -13.51 -12.33 14.43
CA TRP A 96 -13.08 -11.14 15.17
C TRP A 96 -11.65 -11.21 15.71
N ARG A 97 -11.19 -12.40 16.10
CA ARG A 97 -9.80 -12.59 16.58
C ARG A 97 -8.80 -12.32 15.45
N ARG A 98 -9.10 -12.75 14.23
CA ARG A 98 -8.29 -12.46 13.03
C ARG A 98 -8.36 -10.98 12.65
N PHE A 99 -9.54 -10.36 12.73
CA PHE A 99 -9.69 -8.92 12.53
C PHE A 99 -8.81 -8.12 13.48
N ARG A 100 -8.89 -8.40 14.79
CA ARG A 100 -8.11 -7.68 15.80
C ARG A 100 -6.61 -7.85 15.60
N LEU A 101 -6.17 -9.06 15.21
CA LEU A 101 -4.76 -9.31 14.91
C LEU A 101 -4.29 -8.58 13.64
N ALA A 102 -5.13 -8.52 12.59
CA ALA A 102 -4.85 -7.78 11.36
C ALA A 102 -4.89 -6.26 11.57
N ALA A 103 -5.87 -5.73 12.32
CA ALA A 103 -5.92 -4.32 12.70
C ALA A 103 -4.69 -3.96 13.54
N ALA A 104 -4.29 -4.83 14.47
CA ALA A 104 -3.09 -4.64 15.26
C ALA A 104 -1.82 -4.56 14.39
N THR A 105 -1.73 -5.15 13.20
CA THR A 105 -0.53 -4.99 12.35
C THR A 105 -0.43 -3.60 11.70
N LEU A 106 -1.51 -2.80 11.70
CA LEU A 106 -1.60 -1.53 10.97
C LEU A 106 -2.01 -0.33 11.84
N ILE A 107 -2.43 -0.56 13.09
CA ILE A 107 -3.12 0.45 13.92
C ILE A 107 -2.33 1.74 14.12
N HIS A 108 -1.00 1.68 14.33
CA HIS A 108 -0.19 2.89 14.56
C HIS A 108 -0.23 3.82 13.35
N HIS A 109 -0.19 3.26 12.13
CA HIS A 109 -0.27 4.04 10.91
C HIS A 109 -1.66 4.66 10.74
N GLU A 110 -2.72 3.92 11.04
CA GLU A 110 -4.09 4.44 10.94
C GLU A 110 -4.36 5.56 11.95
N VAL A 111 -3.85 5.42 13.17
CA VAL A 111 -3.93 6.46 14.19
C VAL A 111 -3.10 7.68 13.79
N ALA A 112 -1.91 7.50 13.21
CA ALA A 112 -1.08 8.60 12.73
C ALA A 112 -1.74 9.37 11.57
N MET A 113 -2.35 8.66 10.62
CA MET A 113 -3.15 9.30 9.56
C MET A 113 -4.35 10.04 10.15
N PHE A 114 -5.08 9.44 11.08
CA PHE A 114 -6.23 10.09 11.71
C PHE A 114 -5.83 11.34 12.50
N ALA A 115 -4.73 11.28 13.26
CA ALA A 115 -4.17 12.46 13.93
C ALA A 115 -3.81 13.56 12.92
N THR A 116 -3.28 13.19 11.76
CA THR A 116 -2.96 14.14 10.68
C THR A 116 -4.23 14.78 10.09
N VAL A 117 -5.31 14.01 9.92
CA VAL A 117 -6.63 14.56 9.56
C VAL A 117 -7.05 15.64 10.56
N LEU A 118 -6.95 15.35 11.87
CA LEU A 118 -7.33 16.31 12.92
C LEU A 118 -6.46 17.57 12.90
N VAL A 119 -5.14 17.43 12.70
CA VAL A 119 -4.22 18.57 12.60
C VAL A 119 -4.56 19.44 11.40
N ILE A 120 -4.77 18.83 10.22
CA ILE A 120 -5.14 19.58 9.01
C ILE A 120 -6.49 20.27 9.21
N ALA A 121 -7.49 19.56 9.72
CA ALA A 121 -8.83 20.11 9.96
C ALA A 121 -8.80 21.26 10.98
N ALA A 122 -7.98 21.16 12.03
CA ALA A 122 -7.78 22.23 12.99
C ALA A 122 -7.07 23.43 12.36
N ALA A 123 -6.05 23.18 11.54
CA ALA A 123 -5.29 24.22 10.85
C ALA A 123 -6.11 24.99 9.81
N THR A 124 -7.05 24.31 9.12
CA THR A 124 -7.95 24.95 8.15
C THR A 124 -9.30 25.32 8.76
N TRP A 125 -9.49 25.18 10.08
CA TRP A 125 -10.81 25.39 10.68
C TRP A 125 -11.30 26.83 10.48
N GLY A 126 -12.54 26.98 9.99
CA GLY A 126 -13.13 28.29 9.72
C GLY A 126 -12.49 29.05 8.55
N GLN A 127 -11.57 28.42 7.80
CA GLN A 127 -10.93 29.02 6.63
C GLN A 127 -11.73 28.70 5.34
N PRO A 128 -11.69 29.58 4.32
CA PRO A 128 -12.44 29.38 3.09
C PRO A 128 -11.94 28.19 2.25
N ASN A 129 -10.64 27.90 2.25
CA ASN A 129 -10.09 26.80 1.47
C ASN A 129 -10.01 25.50 2.30
N GLN A 130 -10.98 24.62 2.09
CA GLN A 130 -11.02 23.29 2.71
C GLN A 130 -10.45 22.18 1.82
N THR A 131 -9.77 22.54 0.72
CA THR A 131 -9.34 21.56 -0.29
C THR A 131 -8.38 20.52 0.29
N ALA A 132 -7.39 20.95 1.09
CA ALA A 132 -6.44 20.03 1.73
C ALA A 132 -7.13 19.04 2.68
N THR A 133 -8.05 19.55 3.52
CA THR A 133 -8.81 18.75 4.48
C THR A 133 -9.67 17.72 3.78
N LEU A 134 -10.44 18.15 2.77
CA LEU A 134 -11.26 17.26 1.97
C LEU A 134 -10.41 16.19 1.28
N THR A 135 -9.29 16.59 0.66
CA THR A 135 -8.35 15.69 -0.01
C THR A 135 -7.81 14.63 0.93
N PHE A 136 -7.27 15.03 2.08
CA PHE A 136 -6.64 14.11 3.02
C PHE A 136 -7.66 13.18 3.69
N VAL A 137 -8.86 13.69 4.02
CA VAL A 137 -9.97 12.87 4.52
C VAL A 137 -10.41 11.83 3.50
N LEU A 138 -10.55 12.20 2.22
CA LEU A 138 -10.89 11.26 1.16
C LEU A 138 -9.84 10.17 1.04
N LEU A 139 -8.56 10.52 1.01
CA LEU A 139 -7.48 9.54 0.95
C LEU A 139 -7.49 8.58 2.16
N PHE A 140 -7.72 9.11 3.36
CA PHE A 140 -7.83 8.30 4.58
C PHE A 140 -9.03 7.34 4.53
N VAL A 141 -10.22 7.84 4.19
CA VAL A 141 -11.45 7.05 4.14
C VAL A 141 -11.40 6.00 3.03
N MET A 142 -10.91 6.36 1.84
CA MET A 142 -10.79 5.42 0.72
C MET A 142 -9.80 4.30 1.02
N ARG A 143 -8.68 4.62 1.68
CA ARG A 143 -7.71 3.64 2.15
C ARG A 143 -8.30 2.69 3.19
N LEU A 144 -9.03 3.24 4.16
CA LEU A 144 -9.68 2.44 5.20
C LEU A 144 -10.78 1.55 4.59
N SER A 145 -11.54 2.07 3.63
CA SER A 145 -12.54 1.34 2.84
C SER A 145 -11.91 0.16 2.09
N ALA A 146 -10.81 0.38 1.37
CA ALA A 146 -10.12 -0.69 0.64
C ALA A 146 -9.66 -1.81 1.58
N LYS A 147 -9.09 -1.46 2.75
CA LYS A 147 -8.70 -2.45 3.77
C LYS A 147 -9.88 -3.25 4.31
N PHE A 148 -11.01 -2.59 4.60
CA PHE A 148 -12.21 -3.28 5.04
C PHE A 148 -12.79 -4.20 3.95
N ASN A 149 -12.76 -3.78 2.70
CA ASN A 149 -13.17 -4.62 1.58
C ASN A 149 -12.27 -5.86 1.45
N ILE A 150 -10.95 -5.68 1.48
CA ILE A 150 -9.98 -6.78 1.45
C ILE A 150 -10.18 -7.74 2.63
N PHE A 151 -10.49 -7.21 3.82
CA PHE A 151 -10.78 -8.01 5.01
C PHE A 151 -12.09 -8.79 4.90
N ALA A 152 -13.16 -8.16 4.39
CA ALA A 152 -14.45 -8.82 4.13
C ALA A 152 -14.29 -9.96 3.11
N GLY A 153 -13.38 -9.75 2.16
CA GLY A 153 -12.93 -10.70 1.16
C GLY A 153 -13.22 -10.19 -0.24
N VAL A 154 -12.18 -10.25 -1.08
CA VAL A 154 -12.22 -9.81 -2.48
C VAL A 154 -11.68 -10.90 -3.40
N PRO A 155 -12.14 -10.96 -4.66
CA PRO A 155 -11.69 -11.96 -5.63
C PRO A 155 -10.21 -11.85 -6.00
N HIS A 156 -9.69 -10.62 -6.07
CA HIS A 156 -8.32 -10.35 -6.52
C HIS A 156 -7.58 -9.47 -5.50
N LEU A 157 -6.36 -9.89 -5.17
CA LEU A 157 -5.45 -9.15 -4.30
C LEU A 157 -4.13 -8.96 -5.04
N SER A 158 -3.72 -7.71 -5.22
CA SER A 158 -2.47 -7.34 -5.89
C SER A 158 -1.25 -7.58 -4.98
N THR A 159 -0.89 -8.85 -4.75
CA THR A 159 0.26 -9.20 -3.90
C THR A 159 1.60 -8.82 -4.51
N GLU A 160 1.67 -8.56 -5.82
CA GLU A 160 2.91 -8.21 -6.54
C GLU A 160 3.45 -6.80 -6.21
N MET A 161 2.57 -5.87 -5.85
CA MET A 161 2.99 -4.52 -5.43
C MET A 161 3.38 -4.46 -3.95
N MET A 162 3.14 -5.52 -3.18
CA MET A 162 3.51 -5.57 -1.77
C MET A 162 5.01 -5.85 -1.60
N PRO A 163 5.75 -5.07 -0.79
CA PRO A 163 7.13 -5.36 -0.45
C PRO A 163 7.28 -6.73 0.21
N ASP A 164 8.40 -7.42 -0.04
CA ASP A 164 8.61 -8.79 0.44
C ASP A 164 8.45 -8.94 1.97
N HIS A 165 8.88 -7.93 2.72
CA HIS A 165 8.77 -7.90 4.18
C HIS A 165 7.33 -7.73 4.69
N MET A 166 6.37 -7.36 3.84
CA MET A 166 4.94 -7.22 4.17
C MET A 166 4.07 -8.35 3.61
N ARG A 167 4.63 -9.32 2.89
CA ARG A 167 3.90 -10.49 2.39
C ARG A 167 3.18 -11.28 3.47
N TYR A 168 3.62 -11.22 4.73
CA TYR A 168 2.91 -11.86 5.84
C TYR A 168 1.48 -11.30 6.03
N LEU A 169 1.21 -10.05 5.65
CA LEU A 169 -0.14 -9.46 5.71
C LEU A 169 -1.12 -10.19 4.79
N ALA A 170 -0.65 -10.73 3.66
CA ALA A 170 -1.48 -11.52 2.75
C ALA A 170 -2.07 -12.77 3.44
N SER A 171 -1.39 -13.31 4.47
CA SER A 171 -1.92 -14.43 5.27
C SER A 171 -3.18 -14.07 6.08
N TYR A 172 -3.38 -12.78 6.39
CA TYR A 172 -4.56 -12.28 7.08
C TYR A 172 -5.75 -12.04 6.14
N PHE A 173 -5.54 -11.99 4.82
CA PHE A 173 -6.60 -11.73 3.85
C PHE A 173 -7.26 -13.02 3.34
N ARG A 174 -8.49 -12.90 2.85
CA ARG A 174 -9.30 -14.05 2.43
C ARG A 174 -9.82 -13.81 1.02
N ILE A 175 -9.39 -14.65 0.08
CA ILE A 175 -9.90 -14.62 -1.29
C ILE A 175 -11.33 -15.18 -1.27
N ARG A 176 -12.30 -14.33 -1.59
CA ARG A 176 -13.74 -14.68 -1.65
C ARG A 176 -14.44 -13.87 -2.75
N PRO A 177 -15.56 -14.37 -3.30
CA PRO A 177 -16.41 -13.57 -4.16
C PRO A 177 -16.81 -12.26 -3.47
N ALA A 178 -17.00 -11.21 -4.27
CA ALA A 178 -17.30 -9.87 -3.78
C ALA A 178 -18.45 -9.91 -2.78
N SER A 179 -18.19 -9.42 -1.57
CA SER A 179 -19.19 -9.38 -0.51
C SER A 179 -20.25 -8.29 -0.77
N GLY A 180 -21.42 -8.37 -0.14
CA GLY A 180 -22.40 -7.28 -0.18
C GLY A 180 -21.84 -5.94 0.33
N PHE A 181 -20.82 -6.00 1.20
CA PHE A 181 -20.07 -4.82 1.66
C PHE A 181 -19.32 -4.13 0.52
N PHE A 182 -18.77 -4.89 -0.44
CA PHE A 182 -18.13 -4.32 -1.62
C PHE A 182 -19.12 -3.53 -2.49
N VAL A 183 -20.31 -4.08 -2.73
CA VAL A 183 -21.36 -3.38 -3.50
C VAL A 183 -21.79 -2.09 -2.81
N LEU A 184 -21.95 -2.14 -1.48
CA LEU A 184 -22.26 -0.97 -0.67
C LEU A 184 -21.15 0.10 -0.77
N SER A 185 -19.89 -0.32 -0.59
CA SER A 185 -18.72 0.55 -0.70
C SER A 185 -18.67 1.23 -2.08
N LEU A 186 -18.83 0.46 -3.15
CA LEU A 186 -18.78 0.98 -4.51
C LEU A 186 -19.93 1.96 -4.79
N THR A 187 -21.13 1.66 -4.28
CA THR A 187 -22.30 2.54 -4.40
C THR A 187 -22.08 3.86 -3.66
N LEU A 188 -21.56 3.81 -2.43
CA LEU A 188 -21.24 5.01 -1.65
C LEU A 188 -20.19 5.88 -2.34
N ILE A 189 -19.16 5.26 -2.94
CA ILE A 189 -18.15 5.98 -3.74
C ILE A 189 -18.80 6.64 -4.96
N SER A 190 -19.71 5.97 -5.67
CA SER A 190 -20.44 6.57 -6.81
C SER A 190 -21.31 7.74 -6.39
N VAL A 191 -22.05 7.62 -5.29
CA VAL A 191 -22.90 8.69 -4.75
C VAL A 191 -22.05 9.89 -4.36
N LEU A 192 -20.91 9.66 -3.69
CA LEU A 192 -19.98 10.71 -3.31
C LEU A 192 -19.37 11.40 -4.54
N ALA A 193 -19.03 10.65 -5.58
CA ALA A 193 -18.53 11.20 -6.85
C ALA A 193 -19.61 12.09 -7.51
N ALA A 194 -20.86 11.61 -7.59
CA ALA A 194 -21.95 12.40 -8.16
C ALA A 194 -22.19 13.69 -7.37
N TRP A 195 -22.15 13.61 -6.04
CA TRP A 195 -22.31 14.78 -5.16
C TRP A 195 -21.16 15.78 -5.33
N LEU A 196 -19.90 15.33 -5.33
CA LEU A 196 -18.73 16.20 -5.54
C LEU A 196 -18.74 16.83 -6.94
N GLY A 197 -19.15 16.08 -7.96
CA GLY A 197 -19.30 16.59 -9.32
C GLY A 197 -20.36 17.68 -9.39
N ALA A 198 -21.53 17.47 -8.78
CA ALA A 198 -22.57 18.47 -8.70
C ALA A 198 -22.14 19.71 -7.89
N ALA A 199 -21.46 19.51 -6.76
CA ALA A 199 -20.91 20.59 -5.93
C ALA A 199 -19.85 21.42 -6.69
N ALA A 200 -19.01 20.76 -7.49
CA ALA A 200 -18.03 21.45 -8.33
C ALA A 200 -18.67 22.30 -9.43
N LEU A 201 -19.80 21.85 -10.00
CA LEU A 201 -20.55 22.60 -11.02
C LEU A 201 -21.35 23.77 -10.43
N ALA A 202 -21.77 23.67 -9.18
CA ALA A 202 -22.55 24.70 -8.49
C ALA A 202 -21.69 25.75 -7.77
N ALA A 203 -20.43 25.45 -7.49
CA ALA A 203 -19.51 26.35 -6.82
C ALA A 203 -18.77 27.25 -7.82
N GLU A 204 -18.11 28.29 -7.29
CA GLU A 204 -17.29 29.22 -8.06
C GLU A 204 -15.82 29.21 -7.59
N ASP A 205 -14.92 29.73 -8.44
CA ASP A 205 -13.51 29.96 -8.15
C ASP A 205 -12.74 28.77 -7.53
N GLY A 206 -12.08 28.99 -6.39
CA GLY A 206 -11.27 27.99 -5.70
C GLY A 206 -12.09 26.86 -5.10
N LEU A 207 -13.35 27.12 -4.70
CA LEU A 207 -14.23 26.08 -4.18
C LEU A 207 -14.61 25.07 -5.28
N ALA A 208 -14.98 25.57 -6.47
CA ALA A 208 -15.23 24.71 -7.64
C ALA A 208 -14.01 23.85 -7.97
N THR A 209 -12.82 24.46 -7.92
CA THR A 209 -11.55 23.77 -8.18
C THR A 209 -11.29 22.68 -7.14
N GLY A 210 -11.48 22.98 -5.84
CA GLY A 210 -11.29 22.02 -4.75
C GLY A 210 -12.23 20.82 -4.86
N TYR A 211 -13.51 21.04 -5.15
CA TYR A 211 -14.47 19.96 -5.38
C TYR A 211 -14.15 19.15 -6.64
N ALA A 212 -13.70 19.79 -7.73
CA ALA A 212 -13.31 19.08 -8.94
C ALA A 212 -12.06 18.20 -8.75
N LEU A 213 -11.09 18.65 -7.94
CA LEU A 213 -9.92 17.87 -7.54
C LEU A 213 -10.32 16.67 -6.67
N ALA A 214 -11.19 16.90 -5.68
CA ALA A 214 -11.75 15.85 -4.83
C ALA A 214 -12.55 14.81 -5.65
N PHE A 215 -13.37 15.27 -6.58
CA PHE A 215 -14.10 14.42 -7.52
C PHE A 215 -13.15 13.50 -8.30
N ALA A 216 -12.08 14.06 -8.86
CA ALA A 216 -11.09 13.29 -9.59
C ALA A 216 -10.46 12.18 -8.74
N LEU A 217 -10.13 12.47 -7.48
CA LEU A 217 -9.63 11.45 -6.54
C LEU A 217 -10.67 10.36 -6.25
N VAL A 218 -11.95 10.73 -6.07
CA VAL A 218 -13.00 9.74 -5.81
C VAL A 218 -13.25 8.84 -7.03
N VAL A 219 -13.20 9.41 -8.24
CA VAL A 219 -13.27 8.62 -9.49
C VAL A 219 -12.09 7.65 -9.58
N LEU A 220 -10.89 8.09 -9.18
CA LEU A 220 -9.72 7.24 -9.17
C LEU A 220 -9.82 6.12 -8.13
N ALA A 221 -10.30 6.44 -6.93
CA ALA A 221 -10.59 5.47 -5.90
C ALA A 221 -11.69 4.47 -6.32
N PHE A 222 -12.70 4.91 -7.09
CA PHE A 222 -13.71 4.04 -7.67
C PHE A 222 -13.08 3.00 -8.60
N ILE A 223 -12.18 3.44 -9.48
CA ILE A 223 -11.45 2.56 -10.39
C ILE A 223 -10.58 1.56 -9.59
N GLU A 224 -9.84 2.05 -8.60
CA GLU A 224 -8.99 1.22 -7.73
C GLU A 224 -9.81 0.17 -6.96
N HIS A 225 -10.98 0.54 -6.44
CA HIS A 225 -11.89 -0.43 -5.82
C HIS A 225 -12.42 -1.44 -6.87
N GLY A 226 -12.63 -1.01 -8.11
CA GLY A 226 -12.96 -1.90 -9.23
C GLY A 226 -11.91 -2.99 -9.45
N PHE A 227 -10.62 -2.67 -9.30
CA PHE A 227 -9.51 -3.63 -9.43
C PHE A 227 -9.50 -4.70 -8.32
N LEU A 228 -10.20 -4.51 -7.20
CA LEU A 228 -10.37 -5.59 -6.21
C LEU A 228 -11.24 -6.74 -6.73
N VAL A 229 -12.09 -6.48 -7.74
CA VAL A 229 -12.99 -7.47 -8.33
C VAL A 229 -12.53 -7.90 -9.71
N VAL A 230 -12.05 -6.97 -10.54
CA VAL A 230 -11.55 -7.27 -11.88
C VAL A 230 -10.06 -7.63 -11.80
N PRO A 231 -9.61 -8.77 -12.37
CA PRO A 231 -8.20 -9.16 -12.38
C PRO A 231 -7.43 -8.28 -13.37
N TRP A 232 -7.19 -7.02 -13.01
CA TRP A 232 -6.36 -6.11 -13.78
C TRP A 232 -4.98 -6.00 -13.12
N GLN A 233 -3.92 -6.23 -13.89
CA GLN A 233 -2.55 -6.15 -13.38
C GLN A 233 -2.12 -4.68 -13.31
N ASP A 234 -2.34 -4.04 -12.15
CA ASP A 234 -1.81 -2.71 -11.82
C ASP A 234 -0.29 -2.62 -12.03
N THR A 235 0.39 -3.75 -11.89
CA THR A 235 1.83 -3.94 -12.12
C THR A 235 2.27 -3.43 -13.51
N SER A 236 1.40 -3.46 -14.50
CA SER A 236 1.71 -2.98 -15.86
C SER A 236 1.92 -1.46 -15.95
N LEU A 237 1.16 -0.67 -15.17
CA LEU A 237 1.18 0.79 -15.20
C LEU A 237 2.40 1.37 -14.46
N PHE A 238 2.87 0.66 -13.43
CA PHE A 238 4.00 1.10 -12.60
C PHE A 238 5.30 0.35 -12.90
N ARG A 239 5.36 -0.42 -14.00
CA ARG A 239 6.53 -1.25 -14.36
C ARG A 239 7.85 -0.46 -14.36
N TRP A 240 7.81 0.79 -14.81
CA TRP A 240 8.97 1.69 -14.80
C TRP A 240 9.48 2.01 -13.38
N ALA A 241 8.57 2.12 -12.40
CA ALA A 241 8.92 2.38 -11.00
C ALA A 241 9.38 1.10 -10.27
N MET A 242 9.02 -0.09 -10.78
CA MET A 242 9.39 -1.39 -10.21
C MET A 242 10.65 -2.02 -10.85
N ALA A 243 11.22 -1.42 -11.90
CA ALA A 243 12.35 -1.98 -12.65
C ALA A 243 13.71 -1.95 -11.91
N SER A 244 13.76 -1.47 -10.66
CA SER A 244 15.01 -1.28 -9.90
C SER A 244 15.54 -2.54 -9.20
N GLN A 245 14.85 -3.67 -9.25
CA GLN A 245 15.48 -4.97 -8.98
C GLN A 245 16.11 -5.49 -10.28
N ALA A 246 17.17 -4.82 -10.73
CA ALA A 246 18.11 -5.41 -11.66
C ALA A 246 18.64 -6.70 -11.01
N ASP A 247 18.40 -7.82 -11.72
CA ASP A 247 19.01 -9.15 -11.55
C ASP A 247 19.89 -9.31 -10.32
N VAL A 248 19.34 -9.90 -9.26
CA VAL A 248 20.14 -10.93 -8.58
C VAL A 248 19.92 -12.17 -9.43
N PRO A 249 20.90 -12.60 -10.26
CA PRO A 249 20.81 -13.91 -10.86
C PRO A 249 20.63 -14.85 -9.68
N ILE A 250 19.58 -15.68 -9.72
CA ILE A 250 19.53 -16.84 -8.83
C ILE A 250 20.75 -17.67 -9.25
N ALA A 251 21.88 -17.41 -8.60
CA ALA A 251 23.09 -18.18 -8.70
C ALA A 251 22.74 -19.53 -8.10
N ASN A 252 22.26 -20.40 -9.01
CA ASN A 252 22.19 -21.83 -8.96
C ASN A 252 22.57 -22.43 -7.58
N GLN A 253 21.67 -22.40 -6.61
CA GLN A 253 21.80 -23.13 -5.35
C GLN A 253 21.72 -24.67 -5.52
N ARG A 254 21.87 -25.18 -6.75
CA ARG A 254 22.01 -26.62 -7.06
C ARG A 254 23.47 -27.07 -7.25
N GLN A 255 24.43 -26.38 -6.63
CA GLN A 255 25.84 -26.80 -6.67
C GLN A 255 26.54 -26.56 -5.32
N MET A 256 25.98 -27.12 -4.25
CA MET A 256 26.72 -27.41 -3.01
C MET A 256 26.25 -28.70 -2.31
N VAL A 257 25.74 -29.64 -3.11
CA VAL A 257 25.75 -31.06 -2.76
C VAL A 257 26.49 -31.73 -3.90
N ASP A 258 27.76 -32.05 -3.67
CA ASP A 258 28.57 -32.89 -4.55
C ASP A 258 28.22 -34.36 -4.25
N PRO A 259 27.64 -35.13 -5.19
CA PRO A 259 27.46 -36.56 -5.05
C PRO A 259 28.43 -37.34 -5.95
N ARG A 260 29.66 -36.85 -6.17
CA ARG A 260 30.70 -37.55 -6.95
C ARG A 260 31.86 -38.12 -6.11
N GLU A 261 31.51 -38.75 -4.99
CA GLU A 261 32.34 -39.83 -4.40
C GLU A 261 31.63 -41.19 -4.41
N ALA A 262 30.65 -41.39 -5.30
CA ALA A 262 30.06 -42.71 -5.53
C ALA A 262 30.48 -43.27 -6.89
N GLU A 263 31.44 -44.20 -6.82
CA GLU A 263 31.75 -45.30 -7.76
C GLU A 263 32.56 -45.02 -9.04
N PRO A 264 33.25 -46.01 -9.68
CA PRO A 264 33.12 -47.48 -9.51
C PRO A 264 34.43 -48.34 -9.59
N THR A 265 34.52 -49.42 -8.82
CA THR A 265 35.20 -50.69 -9.22
C THR A 265 34.47 -51.80 -8.45
N GLY A 266 34.02 -52.93 -8.96
CA GLY A 266 34.41 -53.73 -10.12
C GLY A 266 34.42 -55.20 -9.65
N HIS A 267 33.57 -56.02 -10.26
CA HIS A 267 33.61 -57.49 -10.30
C HIS A 267 33.06 -58.31 -9.12
N SER A 268 31.94 -58.96 -9.44
CA SER A 268 31.45 -60.23 -8.91
C SER A 268 32.51 -61.35 -8.97
N ARG A 269 32.76 -62.04 -7.84
CA ARG A 269 32.57 -63.51 -7.69
C ARG A 269 33.12 -64.07 -6.37
N ALA A 270 32.43 -65.13 -5.94
CA ALA A 270 32.91 -66.33 -5.26
C ALA A 270 32.67 -66.46 -3.73
N ASN A 271 31.77 -67.41 -3.44
CA ASN A 271 31.73 -68.23 -2.23
C ASN A 271 33.13 -68.73 -1.82
N GLY A 272 33.38 -68.73 -0.51
CA GLY A 272 34.53 -69.41 0.11
C GLY A 272 34.22 -69.70 1.58
N LEU A 273 34.10 -70.99 1.89
CA LEU A 273 33.82 -71.57 3.20
C LEU A 273 34.92 -71.31 4.25
N ALA A 274 34.49 -71.40 5.51
CA ALA A 274 35.21 -71.90 6.67
C ALA A 274 36.29 -71.03 7.34
N ALA A 275 35.98 -70.60 8.56
CA ALA A 275 36.66 -71.01 9.81
C ALA A 275 36.00 -70.22 10.97
N LEU A 276 35.19 -70.86 11.84
CA LEU A 276 35.62 -71.46 13.12
C LEU A 276 36.18 -70.37 14.04
N GLU A 277 35.48 -69.90 15.07
CA GLU A 277 35.28 -70.48 16.41
C GLU A 277 34.64 -69.33 17.22
N THR A 278 33.67 -69.41 18.15
CA THR A 278 33.32 -70.33 19.25
C THR A 278 31.95 -69.81 19.76
N ALA A 279 30.86 -70.57 19.82
CA ALA A 279 30.50 -71.56 20.83
C ALA A 279 30.45 -71.02 22.28
N GLY A 280 29.23 -70.77 22.78
CA GLY A 280 28.83 -71.06 24.17
C GLY A 280 28.88 -69.91 25.17
N GLN A 281 27.72 -69.30 25.43
CA GLN A 281 27.00 -69.33 26.72
C GLN A 281 25.67 -68.55 26.62
#